data_AF-A0A0U2WMB5-F1
#
_entry.id   AF-A0A0U2WMB5-F1
#
_cell.length_a   1.000
_cell.length_b   1.000
_cell.length_c   1.000
_cell.angle_alpha   90.00
_cell.angle_beta   90.00
_cell.angle_gamma   90.00
#
_symmetry.space_group_name_H-M   'P 1'
#
loop_
_entity.id
_entity.type
_entity.pdbx_description
1 polymer ?
#
loop_
_entity_poly.entity_id
_entity_poly.type
_entity_poly.pdbx_seq_one_letter_code
_entity_poly.pdbx_strand_id
1 'polypeptide(L)' 'MSDRVGSNNELGVVICRVCNDVLYTLPTNGYKKFYSVCTKPECSGQFKKGEGTST' A
#
# COMPACT_ATOMS: atom_id res chain seq x y z
N MET A 1 28.17 19.45 -14.04
CA MET A 1 28.46 18.58 -12.88
C MET A 1 27.47 17.44 -12.92
N SER A 2 27.95 16.19 -12.82
CA SER A 2 27.11 14.99 -12.87
C SER A 2 26.05 15.03 -11.77
N ASP A 3 24.78 14.95 -12.17
CA ASP A 3 23.63 14.72 -11.30
C ASP A 3 23.81 13.38 -10.58
N ARG A 4 24.59 13.41 -9.49
CA ARG A 4 24.61 12.34 -8.51
C ARG A 4 23.32 12.43 -7.72
N VAL A 5 22.22 12.03 -8.34
CA VAL A 5 21.08 11.47 -7.63
C VAL A 5 21.56 10.14 -7.06
N GLY A 6 22.36 10.20 -6.01
CA GLY A 6 22.65 9.07 -5.12
C GLY A 6 21.40 8.78 -4.29
N SER A 7 20.27 8.60 -4.95
CA SER A 7 19.02 8.25 -4.32
C SER A 7 18.88 6.77 -4.58
N ASN A 8 19.24 5.97 -3.57
CA ASN A 8 18.62 4.66 -3.44
C ASN A 8 17.12 4.94 -3.45
N ASN A 9 16.49 4.83 -4.64
CA ASN A 9 15.07 5.08 -4.84
C ASN A 9 14.34 3.91 -4.20
N GLU A 10 14.35 3.87 -2.87
CA GLU A 10 13.64 2.91 -2.06
C GLU A 10 12.16 3.25 -2.19
N LEU A 11 11.54 2.68 -3.22
CA LEU A 11 10.11 2.74 -3.41
C LEU A 11 9.49 1.60 -2.61
N GLY A 12 8.63 1.94 -1.67
CA GLY A 12 7.77 1.01 -0.97
C GLY A 12 6.58 0.66 -1.86
N VAL A 13 6.13 -0.58 -1.79
CA VAL A 13 4.92 -1.04 -2.48
C VAL A 13 3.80 -1.26 -1.47
N VAL A 14 2.60 -0.78 -1.80
CA VAL A 14 1.38 -1.08 -1.03
C VAL A 14 0.64 -2.21 -1.73
N ILE A 15 0.41 -3.29 -1.00
CA ILE A 15 -0.19 -4.54 -1.49
C ILE A 15 -1.48 -4.80 -0.73
N CYS A 16 -2.54 -5.23 -1.43
CA CYS A 16 -3.75 -5.69 -0.79
C CYS A 16 -3.47 -7.02 -0.06
N ARG A 17 -3.75 -7.11 1.23
CA ARG A 17 -3.55 -8.34 2.00
C ARG A 17 -4.51 -9.49 1.65
N VAL A 18 -5.57 -9.21 0.88
CA VAL A 18 -6.63 -10.18 0.56
C VAL A 18 -6.45 -10.79 -0.83
N CYS A 19 -6.25 -9.96 -1.86
CA CYS A 19 -6.06 -10.42 -3.23
C CYS A 19 -4.60 -10.34 -3.71
N ASN A 20 -3.67 -9.89 -2.86
CA ASN A 20 -2.26 -9.69 -3.19
C ASN A 20 -1.98 -8.71 -4.34
N ASP A 21 -2.97 -7.91 -4.74
CA ASP A 21 -2.79 -6.88 -5.76
C ASP A 21 -1.92 -5.74 -5.28
N VAL A 22 -1.09 -5.22 -6.19
CA VAL A 22 -0.35 -3.97 -5.97
C VAL A 22 -1.29 -2.80 -6.17
N LEU A 23 -1.39 -1.92 -5.17
CA LEU A 23 -2.27 -0.75 -5.19
C LEU A 23 -1.54 0.49 -5.67
N TYR A 24 -0.40 0.80 -5.06
CA TYR A 24 0.42 1.96 -5.41
C TYR A 24 1.84 1.83 -4.84
N THR A 25 2.78 2.53 -5.45
CA THR A 25 4.18 2.63 -4.99
C THR A 25 4.43 4.01 -4.42
N LEU A 26 5.07 4.10 -3.25
CA LEU A 26 5.40 5.36 -2.58
C LEU A 26 6.90 5.46 -2.32
N PRO A 27 7.51 6.65 -2.44
CA PRO A 27 8.87 6.87 -1.95
C PRO A 27 8.85 6.72 -0.43
N THR A 28 9.49 5.69 0.08
CA THR A 28 9.49 5.37 1.50
C THR A 28 10.93 5.30 1.97
N ASN A 29 11.23 5.96 3.08
CA ASN A 29 12.57 6.02 3.65
C ASN A 29 12.98 4.65 4.24
N GLY A 30 13.18 3.63 3.40
CA GLY A 30 13.61 2.27 3.77
C GLY A 30 12.49 1.24 3.99
N TYR A 31 11.21 1.62 3.95
CA TYR A 31 10.10 0.68 4.11
C TYR A 31 9.68 0.04 2.79
N LYS A 32 9.95 -1.25 2.62
CA LYS A 32 9.81 -1.92 1.31
C LYS A 32 8.38 -2.37 0.97
N LYS A 33 7.56 -2.74 1.96
CA LYS A 33 6.23 -3.34 1.73
C LYS A 33 5.23 -2.89 2.79
N PHE A 34 4.08 -2.40 2.34
CA PHE A 34 2.93 -2.07 3.17
C PHE A 34 1.76 -2.94 2.74
N TYR A 35 0.92 -3.30 3.70
CA TYR A 35 -0.28 -4.08 3.43
C TYR A 35 -1.53 -3.27 3.79
N SER A 36 -2.45 -3.16 2.86
CA SER A 36 -3.77 -2.54 3.08
C SER A 36 -4.87 -3.41 2.48
N VAL A 37 -6.11 -2.91 2.40
CA VAL A 37 -7.17 -3.58 1.63
C VAL A 37 -7.70 -2.66 0.56
N CYS A 38 -7.82 -3.21 -0.64
CA CYS A 38 -8.35 -2.52 -1.80
C CYS A 38 -9.86 -2.38 -1.72
N THR A 39 -10.39 -1.49 -2.55
CA THR A 39 -11.82 -1.18 -2.65
C THR A 39 -12.63 -2.25 -3.39
N LYS A 40 -11.98 -3.32 -3.87
CA LYS A 40 -12.68 -4.40 -4.54
C LYS A 40 -13.69 -5.06 -3.59
N PRO A 41 -14.91 -5.36 -4.06
CA PRO A 41 -15.98 -5.88 -3.20
C PRO A 41 -15.59 -7.19 -2.51
N GLU A 42 -14.82 -8.05 -3.18
CA GLU A 42 -14.31 -9.31 -2.61
C GLU A 42 -13.30 -9.11 -1.47
N CYS A 43 -12.62 -7.96 -1.41
CA CYS A 43 -11.61 -7.65 -0.38
C CYS A 43 -12.17 -6.78 0.75
N SER A 44 -12.96 -5.77 0.40
CA SER A 44 -13.59 -4.85 1.36
C SER A 44 -14.70 -5.52 2.19
N GLY A 45 -15.34 -6.58 1.66
CA GLY A 45 -16.31 -7.39 2.39
C GLY A 45 -15.74 -8.09 3.62
N GLN A 46 -14.42 -8.33 3.67
CA GLN A 46 -13.76 -8.90 4.85
C GLN A 46 -13.49 -7.86 5.95
N PHE A 47 -13.59 -6.56 5.66
CA PHE A 47 -13.41 -5.48 6.62
C PHE A 47 -14.69 -5.07 7.35
N LYS A 48 -15.87 -5.54 6.90
CA LYS A 48 -17.16 -5.21 7.54
C LYS A 48 -17.49 -6.06 8.78
N LYS A 49 -16.50 -6.65 9.44
CA LYS A 49 -16.64 -7.25 10.79
C LYS A 49 -15.73 -6.53 11.79
N GLY A 50 -15.94 -5.23 11.97
CA GLY A 50 -15.28 -4.45 13.01
C GLY A 50 -15.15 -2.98 12.61
N GLU A 51 -15.93 -2.13 13.28
CA GLU A 51 -15.87 -0.66 13.30
C GLU A 51 -16.37 0.12 12.06
N GLY A 52 -17.38 0.97 12.31
CA GLY A 52 -17.72 2.09 11.43
C GLY A 52 -19.19 2.29 11.09
N THR A 53 -20.13 2.03 12.02
CA THR A 53 -21.45 2.67 11.94
C THR A 53 -21.28 4.12 12.39
N SER A 54 -21.14 5.05 11.44
CA SER A 54 -21.48 6.45 11.66
C SER A 54 -22.86 6.68 11.05
N THR A 55 -23.89 6.37 11.84
CA THR A 55 -25.19 7.05 11.76
C THR A 55 -25.12 8.24 12.69
#